data_AF-A0A3A0CME9-F1
#
_entry.id   AF-A0A3A0CME9-F1
#
_cell.length_a   1.000
_cell.length_b   1.000
_cell.length_c   1.000
_cell.angle_alpha   90.00
_cell.angle_beta   90.00
_cell.angle_gamma   90.00
#
_symmetry.space_group_name_H-M   'P 1'
#
loop_
_entity.id
_entity.type
_entity.pdbx_description
1 polymer ?
#
loop_
_entity_poly.entity_id
_entity_poly.type
_entity_poly.pdbx_seq_one_letter_code
_entity_poly.pdbx_strand_id
1 'polypeptide(L)'
;MSPSKRAISIPLAALAAAIVGANAWTAGVVAHPIAVARGVAVIGGSRVRITLQEAGESLIHEMPAAHASSDWSASEIQRAFARRAGNMVRRLEVRDETGRLLIGRLTQARLEPALADAADPTSSRSEERVQRDQRVAAFSPPASDRGLAYAWGGVRALYELEYVAERPLEHVTFRQAPPEDAIIPTQLALRIREQSSEAERFVRLTSAGNAETLDLWPRSQAASQGAADNVARPMAGDCLASMMRHRFQSVQAVVRREPDRVLVEAYLPLALLETWRPIDRKQADFVTPVEQRSACEAAVRLLRENISLTGTSPEAEAIHPAVLSSIVLGPDQAYLNDGATRPGDRALGAWSARVAVRLEFVVPPPTESTFKLDWRLFNPAVLTADLLIINGPIASDGSEAREHQVTTYNPTIVLNMPVARSRP
;
A
#
# COMPACT_ATOMS: atom_id res chain seq x y z
N MET A 1 -54.75 23.46 -0.81
CA MET A 1 -54.33 22.13 -1.30
C MET A 1 -52.81 22.12 -1.32
N SER A 2 -52.20 21.54 -0.29
CA SER A 2 -50.75 21.44 -0.09
C SER A 2 -50.36 19.97 -0.07
N PRO A 3 -49.30 19.53 -0.77
CA PRO A 3 -48.70 18.24 -0.49
C PRO A 3 -47.63 18.38 0.59
N SER A 4 -47.76 17.55 1.62
CA SER A 4 -46.94 17.49 2.81
C SER A 4 -45.53 16.96 2.54
N LYS A 5 -44.54 17.63 3.14
CA LYS A 5 -43.19 17.11 3.37
C LYS A 5 -43.26 15.87 4.28
N ARG A 6 -42.65 14.76 3.89
CA ARG A 6 -42.20 13.70 4.83
C ARG A 6 -40.69 13.60 4.73
N ALA A 7 -40.04 14.04 5.81
CA ALA A 7 -38.64 13.77 6.09
C ALA A 7 -38.49 12.30 6.44
N ILE A 8 -37.58 11.60 5.76
CA ILE A 8 -37.15 10.26 6.15
C ILE A 8 -35.88 10.47 6.97
N SER A 9 -36.04 10.46 8.30
CA SER A 9 -34.93 10.35 9.24
C SER A 9 -34.45 8.90 9.25
N ILE A 10 -33.31 8.63 8.63
CA ILE A 10 -32.61 7.35 8.76
C ILE A 10 -31.77 7.43 10.05
N PRO A 11 -31.89 6.46 10.98
CA PRO A 11 -31.18 6.51 12.24
C PRO A 11 -29.68 6.29 12.05
N LEU A 12 -28.91 7.06 12.82
CA LEU A 12 -27.44 7.21 12.86
C LEU A 12 -26.63 5.94 13.22
N ALA A 13 -27.21 4.74 13.07
CA ALA A 13 -26.60 3.46 13.46
C ALA A 13 -25.83 2.75 12.33
N ALA A 14 -25.87 3.26 11.10
CA ALA A 14 -25.18 2.67 9.94
C ALA A 14 -23.78 3.26 9.67
N LEU A 15 -23.33 4.28 10.41
CA LEU A 15 -22.05 4.96 10.18
C LEU A 15 -20.93 4.58 11.17
N ALA A 16 -21.18 3.61 12.06
CA ALA A 16 -20.18 3.08 12.99
C ALA A 16 -19.41 1.85 12.46
N ALA A 17 -19.60 1.49 11.18
CA ALA A 17 -18.97 0.30 10.57
C ALA A 17 -17.63 0.58 9.85
N ALA A 18 -17.18 1.84 9.77
CA ALA A 18 -15.96 2.20 9.05
C ALA A 18 -14.72 2.46 9.93
N ILE A 19 -14.84 2.40 11.27
CA ILE A 19 -13.73 2.70 12.21
C ILE A 19 -13.34 1.50 13.10
N VAL A 20 -13.97 0.33 12.95
CA VAL A 20 -13.55 -0.92 13.65
C VAL A 20 -12.72 -1.84 12.72
N GLY A 21 -11.92 -1.24 11.84
CA GLY A 21 -10.99 -1.94 10.93
C GLY A 21 -9.75 -2.56 11.60
N ALA A 22 -9.75 -2.68 12.92
CA ALA A 22 -8.66 -3.27 13.70
C ALA A 22 -9.08 -4.49 14.55
N ASN A 23 -10.36 -4.90 14.57
CA ASN A 23 -10.83 -6.01 15.41
C ASN A 23 -11.73 -7.06 14.73
N ALA A 24 -11.82 -7.07 13.39
CA ALA A 24 -12.52 -8.12 12.66
C ALA A 24 -11.57 -9.23 12.18
N TRP A 25 -10.87 -9.90 13.10
CA TRP A 25 -10.20 -11.19 12.80
C TRP A 25 -11.11 -12.40 13.06
N THR A 26 -12.31 -12.19 13.58
CA THR A 26 -13.30 -13.26 13.78
C THR A 26 -14.71 -12.71 13.58
N ALA A 27 -15.46 -13.33 12.65
CA ALA A 27 -16.92 -13.29 12.43
C ALA A 27 -17.40 -12.61 11.14
N GLY A 28 -17.61 -13.45 10.12
CA GLY A 28 -18.90 -13.65 9.47
C GLY A 28 -19.55 -12.50 8.69
N VAL A 29 -19.27 -12.44 7.38
CA VAL A 29 -20.30 -12.24 6.34
C VAL A 29 -19.97 -13.19 5.19
N VAL A 30 -20.93 -14.06 4.83
CA VAL A 30 -20.78 -15.08 3.78
C VAL A 30 -20.83 -14.42 2.40
N ALA A 31 -19.69 -13.94 1.95
CA ALA A 31 -19.34 -13.94 0.54
C ALA A 31 -18.51 -15.22 0.28
N HIS A 32 -18.64 -15.84 -0.90
CA HIS A 32 -17.88 -17.06 -1.25
C HIS A 32 -16.41 -16.94 -0.82
N PRO A 33 -15.82 -17.99 -0.20
CA PRO A 33 -14.52 -17.89 0.45
C PRO A 33 -13.45 -17.51 -0.58
N ILE A 34 -12.98 -16.26 -0.49
CA ILE A 34 -11.72 -15.87 -1.10
C ILE A 34 -10.67 -16.76 -0.44
N ALA A 35 -9.95 -17.56 -1.22
CA ALA A 35 -8.85 -18.36 -0.68
C ALA A 35 -7.75 -17.39 -0.18
N VAL A 36 -7.57 -17.33 1.15
CA VAL A 36 -6.58 -16.47 1.79
C VAL A 36 -5.40 -17.33 2.24
N ALA A 37 -4.21 -17.10 1.67
CA ALA A 37 -2.98 -17.56 2.30
C ALA A 37 -2.47 -16.48 3.24
N ARG A 38 -1.97 -16.87 4.41
CA ARG A 38 -1.40 -15.99 5.41
C ARG A 38 0.08 -16.30 5.56
N GLY A 39 0.89 -15.29 5.87
CA GLY A 39 2.30 -15.55 6.08
C GLY A 39 3.04 -14.46 6.83
N VAL A 40 4.30 -14.77 7.13
CA VAL A 40 5.26 -13.85 7.71
C VAL A 40 6.39 -13.67 6.72
N ALA A 41 6.74 -12.42 6.39
CA ALA A 41 7.97 -12.11 5.68
C ALA A 41 8.97 -11.48 6.64
N VAL A 42 10.18 -12.02 6.71
CA VAL A 42 11.31 -11.47 7.44
C VAL A 42 12.32 -10.92 6.45
N ILE A 43 12.64 -9.65 6.58
CA ILE A 43 13.57 -8.95 5.68
C ILE A 43 14.84 -8.62 6.45
N GLY A 44 15.99 -9.04 5.94
CA GLY A 44 17.29 -8.81 6.57
C GLY A 44 18.40 -8.63 5.53
N GLY A 45 19.02 -7.45 5.53
CA GLY A 45 20.07 -7.12 4.57
C GLY A 45 19.58 -7.28 3.12
N SER A 46 20.19 -8.21 2.38
CA SER A 46 19.85 -8.51 0.98
C SER A 46 18.90 -9.71 0.81
N ARG A 47 18.21 -10.14 1.87
CA ARG A 47 17.35 -11.34 1.83
C ARG A 47 15.95 -11.07 2.34
N VAL A 48 14.97 -11.68 1.68
CA VAL A 48 13.57 -11.74 2.11
C VAL A 48 13.18 -13.19 2.26
N ARG A 49 12.80 -13.61 3.48
CA ARG A 49 12.30 -14.95 3.76
C ARG A 49 10.81 -14.89 4.04
N ILE A 50 10.03 -15.72 3.38
CA ILE A 50 8.58 -15.70 3.50
C ILE A 50 8.10 -17.10 3.87
N THR A 51 7.39 -17.21 4.99
CA THR A 51 6.67 -18.43 5.37
C THR A 51 5.18 -18.19 5.12
N LEU A 52 4.60 -18.96 4.20
CA LEU A 52 3.19 -18.93 3.84
C LEU A 52 2.48 -20.17 4.36
N GLN A 53 1.23 -19.99 4.77
CA GLN A 53 0.30 -21.03 5.15
C GLN A 53 -1.02 -20.81 4.42
N GLU A 54 -1.58 -21.87 3.87
CA GLU A 54 -2.94 -21.89 3.33
C GLU A 54 -3.70 -23.13 3.81
N ALA A 55 -5.02 -23.00 3.88
CA ALA A 55 -5.89 -24.12 4.19
C ALA A 55 -5.87 -25.14 3.04
N GLY A 56 -5.94 -26.43 3.35
CA GLY A 56 -5.94 -27.51 2.35
C GLY A 56 -7.06 -27.37 1.32
N GLU A 57 -8.20 -26.81 1.72
CA GLU A 57 -9.33 -26.50 0.85
C GLU A 57 -8.94 -25.53 -0.29
N SER A 58 -7.96 -24.66 -0.05
CA SER A 58 -7.45 -23.75 -1.09
C SER A 58 -6.81 -24.48 -2.27
N LEU A 59 -6.29 -25.70 -2.05
CA LEU A 59 -5.72 -26.54 -3.10
C LEU A 59 -6.81 -27.15 -4.00
N ILE A 60 -8.00 -27.38 -3.45
CA ILE A 60 -9.13 -27.96 -4.18
C ILE A 60 -9.63 -26.99 -5.26
N HIS A 61 -9.53 -25.68 -5.00
CA HIS A 61 -9.89 -24.64 -5.98
C HIS A 61 -9.00 -24.63 -7.23
N GLU A 62 -7.84 -25.30 -7.21
CA GLU A 62 -7.00 -25.52 -8.39
C GLU A 62 -7.29 -26.87 -9.09
N MET A 63 -8.39 -27.54 -8.72
CA MET A 63 -8.80 -28.85 -9.22
C MET A 63 -10.28 -28.88 -9.61
N PRO A 64 -10.74 -28.06 -10.58
CA PRO A 64 -12.17 -27.92 -10.91
C PRO A 64 -12.87 -29.24 -11.27
N ALA A 65 -12.19 -30.16 -11.95
CA ALA A 65 -12.75 -31.47 -12.30
C ALA A 65 -13.00 -32.37 -11.07
N ALA A 66 -12.06 -32.41 -10.12
CA ALA A 66 -12.20 -33.18 -8.88
C ALA A 66 -13.14 -32.51 -7.87
N HIS A 67 -13.24 -31.17 -7.93
CA HIS A 67 -14.26 -30.44 -7.18
C HIS A 67 -15.67 -30.81 -7.65
N ALA A 68 -15.89 -31.01 -8.96
CA ALA A 68 -17.18 -31.39 -9.51
C ALA A 68 -17.62 -32.81 -9.13
N SER A 69 -16.68 -33.75 -9.00
CA SER A 69 -16.97 -35.15 -8.61
C SER A 69 -17.05 -35.36 -7.09
N SER A 70 -16.61 -34.39 -6.28
CA SER A 70 -16.39 -34.57 -4.83
C SER A 70 -15.49 -35.75 -4.47
N ASP A 71 -14.71 -36.25 -5.43
CA ASP A 71 -13.79 -37.36 -5.27
C ASP A 71 -12.37 -36.79 -5.17
N TRP A 72 -11.87 -36.67 -3.95
CA TRP A 72 -10.55 -36.12 -3.67
C TRP A 72 -9.66 -37.22 -3.12
N SER A 73 -8.94 -37.89 -4.03
CA SER A 73 -7.92 -38.83 -3.59
C SER A 73 -6.74 -38.07 -2.97
N ALA A 74 -6.09 -38.69 -1.97
CA ALA A 74 -4.87 -38.13 -1.38
C ALA A 74 -3.80 -37.84 -2.45
N SER A 75 -3.75 -38.68 -3.49
CA SER A 75 -2.83 -38.51 -4.63
C SER A 75 -3.10 -37.24 -5.45
N GLU A 76 -4.36 -36.83 -5.60
CA GLU A 76 -4.71 -35.61 -6.34
C GLU A 76 -4.39 -34.36 -5.55
N ILE A 77 -4.64 -34.38 -4.23
CA ILE A 77 -4.29 -33.28 -3.33
C ILE A 77 -2.77 -33.11 -3.28
N GLN A 78 -2.01 -34.21 -3.17
CA GLN A 78 -0.55 -34.16 -3.26
C GLN A 78 -0.08 -33.59 -4.60
N ARG A 79 -0.73 -33.95 -5.72
CA ARG A 79 -0.44 -33.37 -7.03
C ARG A 79 -0.75 -31.88 -7.11
N ALA A 80 -1.89 -31.43 -6.55
CA ALA A 80 -2.24 -30.02 -6.52
C ALA A 80 -1.28 -29.22 -5.64
N PHE A 81 -0.95 -29.73 -4.46
CA PHE A 81 0.07 -29.18 -3.60
C PHE A 81 1.43 -29.05 -4.31
N ALA A 82 1.88 -30.09 -5.01
CA ALA A 82 3.14 -30.05 -5.76
C ALA A 82 3.12 -28.99 -6.88
N ARG A 83 2.01 -28.87 -7.62
CA ARG A 83 1.83 -27.80 -8.63
C ARG A 83 1.86 -26.41 -7.99
N ARG A 84 1.09 -26.22 -6.91
CA ARG A 84 1.01 -24.96 -6.15
C ARG A 84 2.38 -24.55 -5.61
N ALA A 85 3.12 -25.50 -5.01
CA ALA A 85 4.48 -25.31 -4.54
C ALA A 85 5.42 -24.88 -5.67
N GLY A 86 5.38 -25.60 -6.81
CA GLY A 86 6.21 -25.29 -7.99
C GLY A 86 5.96 -23.90 -8.58
N ASN A 87 4.75 -23.36 -8.38
CA ASN A 87 4.35 -22.05 -8.89
C ASN A 87 4.47 -20.91 -7.86
N MET A 88 4.74 -21.21 -6.58
CA MET A 88 4.62 -20.22 -5.52
C MET A 88 5.56 -19.01 -5.70
N VAL A 89 6.80 -19.24 -6.14
CA VAL A 89 7.78 -18.18 -6.44
C VAL A 89 7.29 -17.25 -7.57
N ARG A 90 6.59 -17.80 -8.57
CA ARG A 90 6.01 -17.00 -9.67
C ARG A 90 4.77 -16.22 -9.22
N ARG A 91 4.01 -16.76 -8.26
CA ARG A 91 2.79 -16.13 -7.74
C ARG A 91 3.07 -14.99 -6.78
N LEU A 92 4.12 -15.09 -5.96
CA LEU A 92 4.54 -14.03 -5.05
C LEU A 92 5.79 -13.36 -5.62
N GLU A 93 5.59 -12.26 -6.32
CA GLU A 93 6.67 -11.45 -6.83
C GLU A 93 7.21 -10.54 -5.73
N VAL A 94 8.53 -10.52 -5.57
CA VAL A 94 9.24 -9.61 -4.68
C VAL A 94 10.25 -8.83 -5.52
N ARG A 95 10.24 -7.50 -5.41
CA ARG A 95 11.07 -6.60 -6.22
C ARG A 95 11.90 -5.67 -5.34
N ASP A 96 13.04 -5.25 -5.85
CA ASP A 96 13.90 -4.24 -5.23
C ASP A 96 13.44 -2.81 -5.53
N GLU A 97 14.18 -1.84 -4.99
CA GLU A 97 13.97 -0.40 -5.20
C GLU A 97 14.05 0.05 -6.67
N THR A 98 14.67 -0.73 -7.56
CA THR A 98 14.71 -0.42 -9.00
C THR A 98 13.49 -0.94 -9.74
N GLY A 99 12.66 -1.78 -9.09
CA GLY A 99 11.54 -2.50 -9.68
C GLY A 99 11.90 -3.85 -10.27
N ARG A 100 13.17 -4.27 -10.16
CA ARG A 100 13.65 -5.55 -10.68
C ARG A 100 13.14 -6.69 -9.80
N LEU A 101 12.68 -7.75 -10.45
CA LEU A 101 12.25 -8.97 -9.77
C LEU A 101 13.45 -9.65 -9.11
N LEU A 102 13.33 -9.93 -7.81
CA LEU A 102 14.32 -10.68 -7.05
C LEU A 102 14.29 -12.16 -7.44
N ILE A 103 15.46 -12.80 -7.41
CA ILE A 103 15.56 -14.23 -7.65
C ILE A 103 15.02 -14.95 -6.42
N GLY A 104 13.84 -15.55 -6.57
CA GLY A 104 13.19 -16.35 -5.54
C GLY A 104 13.45 -17.84 -5.69
N ARG A 105 13.43 -18.57 -4.57
CA ARG A 105 13.42 -20.03 -4.53
C ARG A 105 12.49 -20.53 -3.43
N LEU A 106 11.86 -21.67 -3.68
CA LEU A 106 11.14 -22.43 -2.66
C LEU A 106 12.17 -23.27 -1.88
N THR A 107 12.38 -22.97 -0.60
CA THR A 107 13.33 -23.69 0.25
C THR A 107 12.68 -24.90 0.91
N GLN A 108 11.38 -24.82 1.21
CA GLN A 108 10.62 -25.90 1.81
C GLN A 108 9.16 -25.83 1.38
N ALA A 109 8.53 -26.98 1.21
CA ALA A 109 7.09 -27.08 1.14
C ALA A 109 6.64 -28.38 1.80
N ARG A 110 5.59 -28.32 2.62
CA ARG A 110 4.99 -29.51 3.22
C ARG A 110 3.49 -29.37 3.45
N LEU A 111 2.82 -30.52 3.44
CA LEU A 111 1.45 -30.66 3.91
C LEU A 111 1.48 -31.18 5.34
N GLU A 112 0.73 -30.54 6.23
CA GLU A 112 0.62 -30.95 7.63
C GLU A 112 -0.85 -31.06 8.04
N PRO A 113 -1.19 -31.89 9.03
CA PRO A 113 -2.49 -31.81 9.67
C PRO A 113 -2.68 -30.40 10.25
N ALA A 114 -3.81 -29.76 9.94
CA ALA A 114 -4.30 -28.61 10.67
C ALA A 114 -4.74 -29.10 12.05
N LEU A 115 -3.79 -29.15 12.98
CA LEU A 115 -4.10 -29.27 14.40
C LEU A 115 -5.07 -28.13 14.74
N ALA A 116 -6.24 -28.45 15.29
CA ALA A 116 -7.20 -27.47 15.78
C ALA A 116 -6.44 -26.45 16.63
N ASP A 117 -6.39 -25.19 16.18
CA ASP A 117 -5.60 -24.06 16.70
C ASP A 117 -4.97 -24.31 18.08
N ALA A 118 -3.80 -24.97 18.09
CA ALA A 118 -2.85 -24.77 19.17
C ALA A 118 -2.28 -23.37 18.93
N ALA A 119 -2.86 -22.41 19.65
CA ALA A 119 -2.45 -21.02 19.82
C ALA A 119 -1.15 -20.64 19.08
N ASP A 120 -1.32 -19.76 18.10
CA ASP A 120 -0.35 -18.82 17.56
C ASP A 120 1.13 -19.02 18.03
N PRO A 121 2.06 -19.44 17.15
CA PRO A 121 3.47 -19.60 17.49
C PRO A 121 4.18 -18.25 17.82
N THR A 122 3.46 -17.14 17.92
CA THR A 122 3.98 -15.83 18.35
C THR A 122 4.04 -15.62 19.87
N SER A 123 3.53 -16.54 20.70
CA SER A 123 3.69 -16.41 22.16
C SER A 123 5.12 -16.78 22.59
N SER A 124 5.81 -15.83 23.22
CA SER A 124 7.23 -15.85 23.65
C SER A 124 7.59 -16.87 24.75
N ARG A 125 6.95 -18.05 24.77
CA ARG A 125 7.21 -19.12 25.77
C ARG A 125 7.65 -20.46 25.18
N SER A 126 8.01 -20.51 23.89
CA SER A 126 8.25 -21.78 23.19
C SER A 126 9.68 -22.34 23.31
N GLU A 127 10.67 -21.55 23.75
CA GLU A 127 12.07 -22.02 23.78
C GLU A 127 12.32 -23.11 24.83
N GLU A 128 11.53 -23.17 25.91
CA GLU A 128 11.73 -24.16 26.98
C GLU A 128 11.09 -25.53 26.71
N ARG A 129 10.21 -25.64 25.70
CA ARG A 129 9.52 -26.90 25.35
C ARG A 129 10.20 -27.70 24.23
N VAL A 130 10.94 -27.03 23.34
CA VAL A 130 11.58 -27.69 22.18
C VAL A 130 12.77 -28.58 22.58
N GLN A 131 13.40 -28.35 23.74
CA GLN A 131 14.49 -29.21 24.22
C GLN A 131 14.03 -30.53 24.87
N ARG A 132 12.75 -30.69 25.22
CA ARG A 132 12.27 -31.89 25.92
C ARG A 132 11.81 -33.02 24.99
N ASP A 133 11.47 -32.70 23.74
CA ASP A 133 10.93 -33.67 22.77
C ASP A 133 11.95 -34.16 21.71
N GLN A 134 13.24 -33.78 21.81
CA GLN A 134 14.30 -34.25 20.91
C GLN A 134 14.99 -35.56 21.33
N ARG A 135 14.38 -36.39 22.18
CA ARG A 135 14.83 -37.77 22.39
C ARG A 135 13.71 -38.74 22.05
N VAL A 136 14.04 -39.62 21.10
CA VAL A 136 13.25 -40.75 20.58
C VAL A 136 12.33 -40.39 19.40
N ALA A 137 12.88 -40.48 18.19
CA ALA A 137 12.28 -41.25 17.09
C ALA A 137 13.26 -41.32 15.91
N ALA A 138 13.94 -42.46 15.78
CA ALA A 138 14.48 -42.89 14.51
C ALA A 138 13.30 -43.27 13.61
N PHE A 139 13.19 -42.66 12.44
CA PHE A 139 12.08 -42.85 11.51
C PHE A 139 12.33 -44.08 10.63
N SER A 140 11.56 -45.14 10.83
CA SER A 140 11.30 -46.18 9.83
C SER A 140 9.99 -45.86 9.11
N PRO A 141 9.88 -46.06 7.79
CA PRO A 141 8.65 -45.76 7.06
C PRO A 141 7.60 -46.85 7.36
N PRO A 142 6.32 -46.50 7.59
CA PRO A 142 5.28 -47.50 7.66
C PRO A 142 4.92 -47.96 6.24
N ALA A 143 5.00 -49.28 6.06
CA ALA A 143 4.30 -49.96 4.99
C ALA A 143 2.80 -50.01 5.28
N SER A 144 2.01 -49.97 4.21
CA SER A 144 0.58 -50.26 4.09
C SER A 144 -0.41 -49.08 4.11
N ASP A 145 -1.33 -49.22 3.17
CA ASP A 145 -2.10 -48.23 2.45
C ASP A 145 -3.53 -48.09 3.03
N ARG A 146 -3.65 -48.07 4.36
CA ARG A 146 -4.98 -47.98 5.03
C ARG A 146 -4.89 -47.20 6.33
N GLY A 147 -5.61 -46.07 6.39
CA GLY A 147 -6.12 -45.57 7.67
C GLY A 147 -5.84 -44.12 8.06
N LEU A 148 -5.58 -43.20 7.13
CA LEU A 148 -5.67 -41.76 7.41
C LEU A 148 -6.70 -41.13 6.49
N ALA A 149 -7.98 -41.35 6.79
CA ALA A 149 -9.05 -40.48 6.35
C ALA A 149 -8.88 -39.14 7.08
N TYR A 150 -7.96 -38.30 6.61
CA TYR A 150 -7.91 -36.91 7.01
C TYR A 150 -9.24 -36.29 6.59
N ALA A 151 -10.05 -35.84 7.55
CA ALA A 151 -11.09 -34.87 7.24
C ALA A 151 -10.36 -33.68 6.62
N TRP A 152 -10.53 -33.44 5.32
CA TRP A 152 -9.71 -32.52 4.53
C TRP A 152 -9.75 -31.08 5.03
N GLY A 153 -10.79 -30.70 5.77
CA GLY A 153 -10.81 -29.45 6.54
C GLY A 153 -9.82 -29.38 7.71
N GLY A 154 -8.97 -30.40 7.84
CA GLY A 154 -7.94 -30.57 8.85
C GLY A 154 -6.53 -30.70 8.25
N VAL A 155 -6.25 -30.15 7.06
CA VAL A 155 -4.88 -30.12 6.47
C VAL A 155 -4.49 -28.68 6.13
N ARG A 156 -3.22 -28.32 6.31
CA ARG A 156 -2.61 -27.06 5.92
C ARG A 156 -1.43 -27.27 4.99
N ALA A 157 -1.28 -26.41 4.00
CA ALA A 157 -0.07 -26.34 3.18
C ALA A 157 0.84 -25.22 3.69
N LEU A 158 2.12 -25.53 3.86
CA LEU A 158 3.14 -24.60 4.31
C LEU A 158 4.23 -24.47 3.23
N TYR A 159 4.62 -23.24 2.94
CA TYR A 159 5.66 -22.90 1.97
C TYR A 159 6.68 -21.96 2.61
N GLU A 160 7.96 -22.23 2.39
CA GLU A 160 9.04 -21.34 2.74
C GLU A 160 9.74 -20.89 1.46
N LEU A 161 9.79 -19.57 1.27
CA LEU A 161 10.38 -18.92 0.12
C LEU A 161 11.56 -18.07 0.58
N GLU A 162 12.61 -18.03 -0.22
CA GLU A 162 13.73 -17.11 -0.02
C GLU A 162 13.98 -16.34 -1.31
N TYR A 163 14.05 -15.00 -1.21
CA TYR A 163 14.42 -14.10 -2.28
C TYR A 163 15.74 -13.42 -1.91
N VAL A 164 16.63 -13.31 -2.90
CA VAL A 164 17.97 -12.74 -2.73
C VAL A 164 18.15 -11.55 -3.66
N ALA A 165 18.59 -10.44 -3.08
CA ALA A 165 18.99 -9.23 -3.78
C ALA A 165 20.53 -9.15 -3.90
N GLU A 166 21.00 -8.40 -4.90
CA GLU A 166 22.44 -8.19 -5.12
C GLU A 166 23.06 -7.28 -4.06
N ARG A 167 22.25 -6.42 -3.42
CA ARG A 167 22.64 -5.48 -2.37
C ARG A 167 21.61 -5.45 -1.24
N PRO A 168 21.95 -4.89 -0.06
CA PRO A 168 20.96 -4.66 0.98
C PRO A 168 19.77 -3.85 0.46
N LEU A 169 18.56 -4.26 0.82
CA LEU A 169 17.32 -3.66 0.33
C LEU A 169 16.99 -2.39 1.11
N GLU A 170 16.76 -1.30 0.40
CA GLU A 170 16.22 -0.06 0.97
C GLU A 170 14.70 0.02 0.81
N HIS A 171 14.18 -0.59 -0.25
CA HIS A 171 12.76 -0.74 -0.51
C HIS A 171 12.47 -2.17 -0.96
N VAL A 172 11.25 -2.62 -0.68
CA VAL A 172 10.76 -3.88 -1.24
C VAL A 172 9.34 -3.70 -1.72
N THR A 173 9.05 -4.20 -2.92
CA THR A 173 7.68 -4.26 -3.45
C THR A 173 7.23 -5.71 -3.49
N PHE A 174 6.09 -5.99 -2.86
CA PHE A 174 5.42 -7.27 -2.92
C PHE A 174 4.24 -7.20 -3.88
N ARG A 175 4.06 -8.21 -4.72
CA ARG A 175 2.91 -8.33 -5.62
C ARG A 175 2.47 -9.77 -5.71
N GLN A 176 1.15 -9.98 -5.81
CA GLN A 176 0.61 -11.26 -6.20
C GLN A 176 0.39 -11.25 -7.70
N ALA A 177 1.17 -12.03 -8.45
CA ALA A 177 0.96 -12.18 -9.88
C ALA A 177 -0.43 -12.77 -10.14
N PRO A 178 -1.16 -12.30 -11.16
CA PRO A 178 -2.42 -12.91 -11.55
C PRO A 178 -2.15 -14.38 -11.90
N PRO A 179 -2.98 -15.30 -11.38
CA PRO A 179 -2.82 -16.71 -11.71
C PRO A 179 -3.16 -16.94 -13.19
N GLU A 180 -2.39 -17.79 -13.87
CA GLU A 180 -2.64 -18.12 -15.29
C GLU A 180 -4.02 -18.78 -15.49
N ASP A 181 -4.48 -19.61 -14.53
CA ASP A 181 -5.69 -20.43 -14.67
C ASP A 181 -6.65 -20.39 -13.44
N ALA A 182 -6.49 -19.47 -12.47
CA ALA A 182 -7.34 -19.55 -11.27
C ALA A 182 -8.76 -19.06 -11.54
N ILE A 183 -9.72 -19.92 -11.20
CA ILE A 183 -11.16 -19.66 -11.32
C ILE A 183 -11.66 -18.74 -10.20
N ILE A 184 -10.95 -18.69 -9.06
CA ILE A 184 -11.34 -17.95 -7.87
C ILE A 184 -10.26 -16.93 -7.51
N PRO A 185 -10.64 -15.67 -7.19
CA PRO A 185 -9.71 -14.69 -6.67
C PRO A 185 -9.02 -15.19 -5.39
N THR A 186 -7.69 -15.15 -5.38
CA THR A 186 -6.88 -15.46 -4.20
C THR A 186 -6.37 -14.18 -3.55
N GLN A 187 -6.10 -14.24 -2.24
CA GLN A 187 -5.46 -13.18 -1.48
C GLN A 187 -4.27 -13.71 -0.69
N LEU A 188 -3.24 -12.88 -0.54
CA LEU A 188 -2.10 -13.11 0.36
C LEU A 188 -2.10 -12.04 1.43
N ALA A 189 -2.14 -12.43 2.69
CA ALA A 189 -1.95 -11.54 3.83
C ALA A 189 -0.57 -11.80 4.45
N LEU A 190 0.32 -10.82 4.34
CA LEU A 190 1.69 -10.91 4.84
C LEU A 190 1.88 -9.98 6.04
N ARG A 191 2.39 -10.53 7.13
CA ARG A 191 2.97 -9.77 8.23
C ARG A 191 4.46 -9.62 7.99
N ILE A 192 4.92 -8.41 7.81
CA ILE A 192 6.30 -8.08 7.44
C ILE A 192 7.05 -7.62 8.67
N ARG A 193 8.21 -8.22 8.91
CA ARG A 193 9.13 -7.89 10.00
C ARG A 193 10.51 -7.62 9.41
N GLU A 194 11.11 -6.51 9.79
CA GLU A 194 12.52 -6.27 9.51
C GLU A 194 13.35 -6.95 10.60
N GLN A 195 14.42 -7.65 10.25
CA GLN A 195 15.21 -8.43 11.21
C GLN A 195 15.81 -7.57 12.34
N SER A 196 16.09 -6.30 12.05
CA SER A 196 16.60 -5.28 12.97
C SER A 196 15.53 -4.53 13.76
N SER A 197 14.24 -4.77 13.52
CA SER A 197 13.15 -3.96 14.07
C SER A 197 12.01 -4.82 14.62
N GLU A 198 11.43 -4.37 15.73
CA GLU A 198 10.19 -4.96 16.24
C GLU A 198 8.94 -4.43 15.52
N ALA A 199 9.09 -3.40 14.68
CA ALA A 199 7.97 -2.83 13.94
C ALA A 199 7.43 -3.83 12.90
N GLU A 200 6.13 -4.09 12.97
CA GLU A 200 5.44 -4.97 12.03
C GLU A 200 4.62 -4.14 11.05
N ARG A 201 4.59 -4.58 9.79
CA ARG A 201 3.72 -4.01 8.76
C ARG A 201 2.83 -5.10 8.18
N PHE A 202 1.65 -4.72 7.72
CA PHE A 202 0.71 -5.66 7.10
C PHE A 202 0.53 -5.30 5.64
N VAL A 203 0.67 -6.31 4.79
CA VAL A 203 0.51 -6.20 3.34
C VAL A 203 -0.59 -7.17 2.92
N ARG A 204 -1.58 -6.68 2.17
CA ARG A 204 -2.64 -7.52 1.59
C ARG A 204 -2.55 -7.45 0.07
N LEU A 205 -2.21 -8.58 -0.53
CA LEU A 205 -2.14 -8.76 -1.96
C LEU A 205 -3.35 -9.55 -2.45
N THR A 206 -3.72 -9.29 -3.69
CA THR A 206 -4.86 -9.87 -4.37
C THR A 206 -4.39 -10.36 -5.73
N SER A 207 -4.99 -11.45 -6.19
CA SER A 207 -4.80 -11.99 -7.55
C SER A 207 -5.17 -11.02 -8.67
N ALA A 208 -5.79 -9.87 -8.37
CA ALA A 208 -5.99 -8.77 -9.33
C ALA A 208 -4.70 -7.98 -9.62
N GLY A 209 -3.58 -8.31 -8.95
CA GLY A 209 -2.27 -7.80 -9.29
C GLY A 209 -1.85 -6.54 -8.53
N ASN A 210 -2.49 -6.20 -7.40
CA ASN A 210 -2.05 -5.07 -6.60
C ASN A 210 -0.64 -5.31 -6.04
N ALA A 211 0.12 -4.22 -5.94
CA ALA A 211 1.48 -4.21 -5.43
C ALA A 211 1.57 -3.29 -4.21
N GLU A 212 2.36 -3.68 -3.22
CA GLU A 212 2.59 -2.92 -1.99
C GLU A 212 4.10 -2.70 -1.83
N THR A 213 4.52 -1.43 -1.73
CA THR A 213 5.93 -1.04 -1.60
C THR A 213 6.21 -0.56 -0.17
N LEU A 214 7.27 -1.08 0.44
CA LEU A 214 7.69 -0.78 1.81
C LEU A 214 9.09 -0.17 1.84
N ASP A 215 9.27 0.84 2.69
CA ASP A 215 10.60 1.39 3.05
C ASP A 215 11.26 0.56 4.16
N LEU A 216 12.54 0.18 4.00
CA LEU A 216 13.28 -0.71 4.90
C LEU A 216 14.48 -0.06 5.62
N TRP A 217 14.97 1.11 5.18
CA TRP A 217 16.16 1.78 5.75
C TRP A 217 15.79 3.13 6.43
N PRO A 218 16.45 3.54 7.53
CA PRO A 218 15.82 3.55 8.85
C PRO A 218 15.12 4.86 9.20
N ARG A 219 14.20 4.79 10.16
CA ARG A 219 14.02 5.90 11.12
C ARG A 219 14.37 5.43 12.52
N SER A 220 15.68 5.35 12.77
CA SER A 220 16.16 5.65 14.10
C SER A 220 16.12 7.17 14.27
N GLN A 221 14.95 7.70 14.64
CA GLN A 221 14.88 8.98 15.36
C GLN A 221 14.97 8.77 16.88
N ALA A 222 15.15 7.53 17.35
CA ALA A 222 15.21 7.19 18.76
C ALA A 222 16.62 7.28 19.39
N ALA A 223 17.67 7.60 18.62
CA ALA A 223 19.05 7.67 19.14
C ALA A 223 19.62 9.11 19.27
N SER A 224 18.78 10.14 19.16
CA SER A 224 19.16 11.53 19.51
C SER A 224 18.51 12.00 20.82
N GLN A 225 18.16 11.09 21.73
CA GLN A 225 17.76 11.42 23.11
C GLN A 225 18.94 11.37 24.10
N GLY A 226 20.17 11.29 23.60
CA GLY A 226 21.38 11.42 24.40
C GLY A 226 22.08 12.74 24.09
N ALA A 227 21.97 13.68 25.02
CA ALA A 227 22.74 14.93 25.15
C ALA A 227 22.31 16.14 24.29
N ALA A 228 21.67 17.10 24.98
CA ALA A 228 21.74 18.54 24.78
C ALA A 228 21.48 19.10 23.37
N ASP A 229 20.20 19.38 23.07
CA ASP A 229 19.73 20.74 22.80
C ASP A 229 18.21 20.75 22.56
N ASN A 230 17.47 21.48 23.41
CA ASN A 230 16.04 21.77 23.26
C ASN A 230 15.83 22.77 22.12
N VAL A 231 16.09 22.36 20.87
CA VAL A 231 15.64 23.10 19.68
C VAL A 231 14.37 22.41 19.18
N ALA A 232 13.26 23.15 19.19
CA ALA A 232 11.98 22.67 18.69
C ALA A 232 12.15 22.17 17.25
N ARG A 233 12.01 20.86 17.03
CA ARG A 233 11.89 20.33 15.66
C ARG A 233 10.63 20.94 15.04
N PRO A 234 10.68 21.54 13.84
CA PRO A 234 9.47 22.08 13.23
C PRO A 234 8.49 20.93 12.96
N MET A 235 7.29 21.00 13.56
CA MET A 235 6.23 19.97 13.45
C MET A 235 5.90 19.60 11.98
N ALA A 236 6.04 20.55 11.06
CA ALA A 236 5.86 20.33 9.64
C ALA A 236 6.80 19.25 9.07
N GLY A 237 8.03 19.15 9.60
CA GLY A 237 8.99 18.12 9.23
C GLY A 237 8.51 16.72 9.60
N ASP A 238 7.96 16.55 10.80
CA ASP A 238 7.47 15.26 11.30
C ASP A 238 6.14 14.83 10.64
N CYS A 239 5.24 15.77 10.34
CA CYS A 239 4.02 15.47 9.57
C CYS A 239 4.34 15.09 8.11
N LEU A 240 5.23 15.83 7.45
CA LEU A 240 5.68 15.49 6.08
C LEU A 240 6.36 14.12 6.05
N ALA A 241 7.20 13.87 7.04
CA ALA A 241 7.81 12.59 7.32
C ALA A 241 6.79 11.46 7.50
N SER A 242 5.68 11.72 8.19
CA SER A 242 4.59 10.76 8.41
C SER A 242 3.84 10.45 7.12
N MET A 243 3.38 11.48 6.41
CA MET A 243 2.66 11.36 5.14
C MET A 243 3.45 10.54 4.11
N MET A 244 4.76 10.82 4.01
CA MET A 244 5.64 10.12 3.09
C MET A 244 5.83 8.62 3.39
N ARG A 245 5.44 8.11 4.56
CA ARG A 245 5.45 6.65 4.81
C ARG A 245 4.40 5.90 4.00
N HIS A 246 3.33 6.58 3.61
CA HIS A 246 2.20 6.00 2.85
C HIS A 246 2.22 6.41 1.39
N ARG A 247 3.34 6.96 0.90
CA ARG A 247 3.44 7.62 -0.42
C ARG A 247 3.15 6.73 -1.63
N PHE A 248 3.12 5.40 -1.46
CA PHE A 248 2.79 4.44 -2.51
C PHE A 248 1.32 3.97 -2.48
N GLN A 249 0.58 4.30 -1.41
CA GLN A 249 -0.74 3.70 -1.11
C GLN A 249 -1.90 4.62 -1.47
N SER A 250 -1.70 5.94 -1.40
CA SER A 250 -2.74 6.93 -1.67
C SER A 250 -2.21 8.07 -2.53
N VAL A 251 -3.13 8.82 -3.12
CA VAL A 251 -2.81 10.13 -3.69
C VAL A 251 -2.56 11.09 -2.54
N GLN A 252 -1.46 11.83 -2.60
CA GLN A 252 -1.06 12.74 -1.54
C GLN A 252 -0.77 14.14 -2.10
N ALA A 253 -0.91 15.18 -1.28
CA ALA A 253 -0.44 16.50 -1.67
C ALA A 253 0.10 17.32 -0.48
N VAL A 254 1.12 18.14 -0.73
CA VAL A 254 1.53 19.21 0.17
C VAL A 254 0.95 20.53 -0.34
N VAL A 255 0.15 21.19 0.48
CA VAL A 255 -0.46 22.49 0.18
C VAL A 255 0.24 23.56 1.00
N ARG A 256 0.99 24.46 0.35
CA ARG A 256 1.63 25.61 1.00
C ARG A 256 0.87 26.88 0.67
N ARG A 257 0.65 27.70 1.69
CA ARG A 257 -0.09 28.95 1.58
C ARG A 257 0.88 30.11 1.78
N GLU A 258 0.98 30.95 0.77
CA GLU A 258 1.72 32.20 0.79
C GLU A 258 0.74 33.37 0.61
N PRO A 259 1.12 34.62 0.93
CA PRO A 259 0.17 35.73 0.90
C PRO A 259 -0.50 35.98 -0.47
N ASP A 260 0.19 35.66 -1.56
CA ASP A 260 -0.20 35.94 -2.94
C ASP A 260 -0.37 34.67 -3.80
N ARG A 261 -0.20 33.49 -3.20
CA ARG A 261 -0.35 32.22 -3.93
C ARG A 261 -0.59 31.01 -3.02
N VAL A 262 -1.15 29.98 -3.63
CA VAL A 262 -1.21 28.63 -3.06
C VAL A 262 -0.38 27.70 -3.94
N LEU A 263 0.59 27.01 -3.34
CA LEU A 263 1.39 25.99 -3.99
C LEU A 263 0.86 24.61 -3.61
N VAL A 264 0.65 23.76 -4.61
CA VAL A 264 0.22 22.37 -4.40
C VAL A 264 1.23 21.42 -5.03
N GLU A 265 1.88 20.61 -4.22
CA GLU A 265 2.74 19.49 -4.67
C GLU A 265 1.96 18.19 -4.55
N ALA A 266 1.39 17.72 -5.65
CA ALA A 266 0.65 16.46 -5.70
C ALA A 266 1.58 15.29 -6.05
N TYR A 267 1.38 14.16 -5.38
CA TYR A 267 2.09 12.90 -5.58
C TYR A 267 1.08 11.80 -5.91
N LEU A 268 1.13 11.29 -7.14
CA LEU A 268 0.21 10.28 -7.65
C LEU A 268 0.99 8.98 -7.89
N PRO A 269 0.72 7.89 -7.16
CA PRO A 269 1.22 6.57 -7.54
C PRO A 269 0.86 6.26 -8.99
N LEU A 270 1.84 5.77 -9.77
CA LEU A 270 1.63 5.51 -11.20
C LEU A 270 0.50 4.50 -11.42
N ALA A 271 0.43 3.46 -10.58
CA ALA A 271 -0.65 2.48 -10.61
C ALA A 271 -2.05 3.13 -10.40
N LEU A 272 -2.16 4.15 -9.55
CA LEU A 272 -3.41 4.89 -9.37
C LEU A 272 -3.67 5.82 -10.56
N LEU A 273 -2.66 6.51 -11.08
CA LEU A 273 -2.79 7.36 -12.27
C LEU A 273 -3.38 6.60 -13.47
N GLU A 274 -2.90 5.37 -13.70
CA GLU A 274 -3.35 4.50 -14.79
C GLU A 274 -4.84 4.13 -14.71
N THR A 275 -5.48 4.27 -13.55
CA THR A 275 -6.93 4.06 -13.39
C THR A 275 -7.79 5.14 -14.06
N TRP A 276 -7.23 6.33 -14.34
CA TRP A 276 -7.89 7.38 -15.13
C TRP A 276 -7.37 7.43 -16.57
N ARG A 277 -6.06 7.23 -16.74
CA ARG A 277 -5.33 7.40 -18.00
C ARG A 277 -4.27 6.32 -18.11
N PRO A 278 -4.56 5.18 -18.75
CA PRO A 278 -3.58 4.13 -18.98
C PRO A 278 -2.35 4.68 -19.72
N ILE A 279 -1.16 4.28 -19.28
CA ILE A 279 0.10 4.56 -19.98
C ILE A 279 0.41 3.33 -20.84
N ASP A 280 0.66 3.55 -22.13
CA ASP A 280 1.02 2.48 -23.06
C ASP A 280 2.47 2.03 -22.78
N ARG A 281 2.59 1.04 -21.91
CA ARG A 281 3.87 0.51 -21.45
C ARG A 281 4.33 -0.64 -22.33
N LYS A 282 5.54 -0.55 -22.85
CA LYS A 282 6.20 -1.65 -23.58
C LYS A 282 6.50 -2.84 -22.68
N GLN A 283 6.76 -2.58 -21.40
CA GLN A 283 7.00 -3.60 -20.39
C GLN A 283 6.13 -3.32 -19.17
N ALA A 284 5.37 -4.31 -18.73
CA ALA A 284 4.41 -4.17 -17.62
C ALA A 284 5.06 -3.88 -16.24
N ASP A 285 6.38 -3.97 -16.13
CA ASP A 285 7.09 -3.78 -14.86
C ASP A 285 7.87 -2.47 -14.77
N PHE A 286 8.08 -1.81 -15.89
CA PHE A 286 8.94 -0.64 -15.96
C PHE A 286 8.23 0.51 -16.66
N VAL A 287 8.67 1.72 -16.34
CA VAL A 287 8.30 2.95 -17.03
C VAL A 287 9.58 3.60 -17.55
N THR A 288 9.77 3.54 -18.86
CA THR A 288 10.90 4.12 -19.58
C THR A 288 10.83 5.65 -19.56
N PRO A 289 11.92 6.38 -19.84
CA PRO A 289 11.89 7.86 -19.87
C PRO A 289 10.86 8.46 -20.84
N VAL A 290 10.54 7.76 -21.93
CA VAL A 290 9.48 8.16 -22.87
C VAL A 290 8.10 8.02 -22.21
N GLU A 291 7.82 6.86 -21.62
CA GLU A 291 6.54 6.59 -20.93
C GLU A 291 6.38 7.47 -19.68
N GLN A 292 7.48 7.83 -19.02
CA GLN A 292 7.45 8.78 -17.89
C GLN A 292 7.00 10.18 -18.33
N ARG A 293 7.38 10.64 -19.53
CA ARG A 293 6.86 11.91 -20.08
C ARG A 293 5.35 11.84 -20.28
N SER A 294 4.86 10.75 -20.87
CA SER A 294 3.42 10.52 -21.05
C SER A 294 2.68 10.47 -19.71
N ALA A 295 3.28 9.85 -18.68
CA ALA A 295 2.72 9.85 -17.33
C ALA A 295 2.66 11.26 -16.72
N CYS A 296 3.71 12.08 -16.88
CA CYS A 296 3.71 13.48 -16.45
C CYS A 296 2.62 14.29 -17.16
N GLU A 297 2.50 14.17 -18.48
CA GLU A 297 1.47 14.87 -19.26
C GLU A 297 0.05 14.47 -18.81
N ALA A 298 -0.18 13.17 -18.60
CA ALA A 298 -1.45 12.65 -18.11
C ALA A 298 -1.78 13.18 -16.71
N ALA A 299 -0.82 13.16 -15.78
CA ALA A 299 -1.01 13.66 -14.41
C ALA A 299 -1.27 15.17 -14.38
N VAL A 300 -0.47 15.95 -15.12
CA VAL A 300 -0.64 17.41 -15.23
C VAL A 300 -2.04 17.75 -15.74
N ARG A 301 -2.47 17.10 -16.82
CA ARG A 301 -3.81 17.31 -17.39
C ARG A 301 -4.90 16.99 -16.37
N LEU A 302 -4.83 15.82 -15.73
CA LEU A 302 -5.81 15.41 -14.73
C LEU A 302 -5.90 16.39 -13.57
N LEU A 303 -4.76 16.85 -13.04
CA LEU A 303 -4.74 17.78 -11.92
C LEU A 303 -5.33 19.15 -12.29
N ARG A 304 -5.03 19.68 -13.49
CA ARG A 304 -5.61 20.95 -13.94
C ARG A 304 -7.12 20.88 -14.17
N GLU A 305 -7.61 19.73 -14.62
CA GLU A 305 -9.04 19.49 -14.86
C GLU A 305 -9.82 19.28 -13.54
N ASN A 306 -9.18 18.76 -12.48
CA ASN A 306 -9.86 18.28 -11.27
C ASN A 306 -9.50 19.04 -10.00
N ILE A 307 -8.58 20.00 -10.04
CA ILE A 307 -8.21 20.83 -8.90
C ILE A 307 -8.37 22.30 -9.26
N SER A 308 -9.14 23.01 -8.45
CA SER A 308 -9.36 24.44 -8.59
C SER A 308 -9.33 25.13 -7.24
N LEU A 309 -8.98 26.42 -7.24
CA LEU A 309 -9.08 27.28 -6.08
C LEU A 309 -10.18 28.31 -6.36
N THR A 310 -11.16 28.44 -5.48
CA THR A 310 -12.26 29.41 -5.65
C THR A 310 -12.30 30.34 -4.45
N GLY A 311 -12.54 31.62 -4.69
CA GLY A 311 -12.83 32.56 -3.60
C GLY A 311 -14.09 32.17 -2.82
N THR A 312 -14.29 32.80 -1.67
CA THR A 312 -15.51 32.59 -0.86
C THR A 312 -16.64 33.55 -1.21
N SER A 313 -16.36 34.60 -2.00
CA SER A 313 -17.38 35.49 -2.54
C SER A 313 -18.34 34.74 -3.50
N PRO A 314 -19.65 35.08 -3.51
CA PRO A 314 -20.61 34.50 -4.45
C PRO A 314 -20.25 34.69 -5.94
N GLU A 315 -19.46 35.71 -6.24
CA GLU A 315 -19.04 36.06 -7.61
C GLU A 315 -17.62 35.57 -7.93
N ALA A 316 -16.96 34.86 -7.01
CA ALA A 316 -15.59 34.43 -7.21
C ALA A 316 -15.48 33.38 -8.31
N GLU A 317 -14.72 33.70 -9.36
CA GLU A 317 -14.36 32.76 -10.41
C GLU A 317 -13.35 31.72 -9.90
N ALA A 318 -13.35 30.54 -10.54
CA ALA A 318 -12.38 29.50 -10.26
C ALA A 318 -11.00 29.91 -10.80
N ILE A 319 -10.02 29.95 -9.90
CA ILE A 319 -8.60 30.11 -10.21
C ILE A 319 -8.06 28.74 -10.60
N HIS A 320 -7.56 28.65 -11.84
CA HIS A 320 -6.92 27.45 -12.35
C HIS A 320 -5.41 27.49 -12.13
N PRO A 321 -4.78 26.33 -11.90
CA PRO A 321 -3.35 26.29 -11.60
C PRO A 321 -2.48 26.49 -12.84
N ALA A 322 -1.38 27.22 -12.66
CA ALA A 322 -0.19 27.13 -13.49
C ALA A 322 0.64 25.90 -13.07
N VAL A 323 1.30 25.26 -14.03
CA VAL A 323 2.16 24.09 -13.77
C VAL A 323 3.59 24.58 -13.66
N LEU A 324 4.20 24.39 -12.49
CA LEU A 324 5.59 24.76 -12.26
C LEU A 324 6.56 23.63 -12.64
N SER A 325 6.20 22.40 -12.33
CA SER A 325 7.04 21.22 -12.61
C SER A 325 6.25 19.92 -12.56
N SER A 326 6.79 18.90 -13.23
CA SER A 326 6.31 17.52 -13.16
C SER A 326 7.47 16.56 -13.38
N ILE A 327 7.54 15.50 -12.58
CA ILE A 327 8.59 14.47 -12.68
C ILE A 327 8.05 13.12 -12.21
N VAL A 328 8.60 12.02 -12.73
CA VAL A 328 8.37 10.68 -12.19
C VAL A 328 9.47 10.36 -11.19
N LEU A 329 9.06 10.01 -9.98
CA LEU A 329 9.91 9.69 -8.84
C LEU A 329 9.93 8.17 -8.62
N GLY A 330 11.12 7.62 -8.42
CA GLY A 330 11.32 6.27 -7.90
C GLY A 330 11.02 6.15 -6.40
N PRO A 331 11.17 4.97 -5.81
CA PRO A 331 10.98 4.79 -4.37
C PRO A 331 12.07 5.48 -3.52
N ASP A 332 13.27 5.62 -4.07
CA ASP A 332 14.44 6.30 -3.50
C ASP A 332 14.34 7.84 -3.55
N GLN A 333 13.40 8.37 -4.32
CA GLN A 333 13.19 9.81 -4.47
C GLN A 333 12.00 10.28 -3.62
N ALA A 334 12.29 11.20 -2.69
CA ALA A 334 11.31 11.73 -1.75
C ALA A 334 10.68 13.05 -2.20
N TYR A 335 11.39 13.89 -2.94
CA TYR A 335 10.95 15.26 -3.25
C TYR A 335 11.17 15.64 -4.71
N LEU A 336 10.35 16.58 -5.17
CA LEU A 336 10.63 17.37 -6.36
C LEU A 336 11.90 18.20 -6.11
N ASN A 337 12.90 18.03 -6.97
CA ASN A 337 14.01 18.98 -7.05
C ASN A 337 13.49 20.28 -7.68
N ASP A 338 13.78 21.41 -7.05
CA ASP A 338 13.37 22.72 -7.58
C ASP A 338 13.84 22.90 -9.03
N GLY A 339 12.89 23.19 -9.93
CA GLY A 339 13.16 23.40 -11.36
C GLY A 339 13.16 22.13 -12.24
N ALA A 340 12.92 20.94 -11.68
CA ALA A 340 12.90 19.71 -12.47
C ALA A 340 11.58 19.56 -13.24
N THR A 341 11.62 19.77 -14.56
CA THR A 341 10.49 19.51 -15.47
C THR A 341 10.67 18.23 -16.30
N ARG A 342 11.80 17.55 -16.14
CA ARG A 342 12.18 16.40 -16.97
C ARG A 342 12.05 15.12 -16.15
N PRO A 343 11.46 14.06 -16.74
CA PRO A 343 11.57 12.72 -16.20
C PRO A 343 13.02 12.27 -16.01
N GLY A 344 13.22 11.28 -15.14
CA GLY A 344 14.53 10.69 -14.96
C GLY A 344 15.06 10.06 -16.25
N ASP A 345 16.37 10.08 -16.44
CA ASP A 345 17.02 9.50 -17.62
C ASP A 345 17.04 7.95 -17.58
N ARG A 346 16.57 7.33 -16.49
CA ARG A 346 16.51 5.88 -16.31
C ARG A 346 15.07 5.37 -16.28
N ALA A 347 14.88 4.11 -16.65
CA ALA A 347 13.62 3.42 -16.39
C ALA A 347 13.41 3.24 -14.88
N LEU A 348 12.15 3.28 -14.44
CA LEU A 348 11.75 3.08 -13.04
C LEU A 348 10.79 1.91 -12.94
N GLY A 349 10.72 1.26 -11.78
CA GLY A 349 9.70 0.25 -11.50
C GLY A 349 8.30 0.85 -11.54
N ALA A 350 7.41 0.35 -12.39
CA ALA A 350 6.08 0.92 -12.57
C ALA A 350 5.22 0.88 -11.30
N TRP A 351 5.49 -0.10 -10.43
CA TRP A 351 4.74 -0.36 -9.19
C TRP A 351 5.15 0.51 -8.01
N SER A 352 6.36 1.08 -8.07
CA SER A 352 6.91 1.98 -7.04
C SER A 352 7.09 3.41 -7.55
N ALA A 353 6.89 3.64 -8.84
CA ALA A 353 6.93 4.96 -9.47
C ALA A 353 5.74 5.82 -9.06
N ARG A 354 6.00 7.12 -8.88
CA ARG A 354 5.01 8.13 -8.52
C ARG A 354 5.23 9.35 -9.40
N VAL A 355 4.15 9.96 -9.90
CA VAL A 355 4.23 11.23 -10.62
C VAL A 355 4.03 12.36 -9.62
N ALA A 356 5.05 13.20 -9.48
CA ALA A 356 5.00 14.40 -8.66
C ALA A 356 4.76 15.62 -9.55
N VAL A 357 3.78 16.46 -9.21
CA VAL A 357 3.42 17.66 -9.97
C VAL A 357 3.30 18.84 -9.01
N ARG A 358 3.99 19.94 -9.32
CA ARG A 358 3.86 21.20 -8.58
C ARG A 358 2.99 22.17 -9.37
N LEU A 359 1.94 22.64 -8.71
CA LEU A 359 0.97 23.60 -9.20
C LEU A 359 1.08 24.90 -8.41
N GLU A 360 0.82 26.02 -9.09
CA GLU A 360 0.72 27.34 -8.49
C GLU A 360 -0.64 27.96 -8.82
N PHE A 361 -1.35 28.38 -7.79
CA PHE A 361 -2.54 29.20 -7.89
C PHE A 361 -2.17 30.61 -7.47
N VAL A 362 -2.14 31.55 -8.41
CA VAL A 362 -1.91 32.96 -8.10
C VAL A 362 -3.19 33.55 -7.53
N VAL A 363 -3.09 34.12 -6.34
CA VAL A 363 -4.21 34.67 -5.59
C VAL A 363 -4.18 36.20 -5.67
N PRO A 364 -5.29 36.86 -6.05
CA PRO A 364 -5.33 38.32 -6.10
C PRO A 364 -5.06 38.93 -4.71
N PRO A 365 -4.09 39.87 -4.59
CA PRO A 365 -3.95 40.66 -3.37
C PRO A 365 -5.13 41.63 -3.21
N PRO A 366 -5.48 42.11 -2.00
CA PRO A 366 -5.74 41.43 -0.74
C PRO A 366 -7.27 41.43 -0.45
N THR A 367 -8.09 41.02 -1.41
CA THR A 367 -9.56 41.12 -1.30
C THR A 367 -10.20 39.99 -0.50
N GLU A 368 -9.58 38.80 -0.44
CA GLU A 368 -10.12 37.65 0.28
C GLU A 368 -9.06 36.99 1.15
N SER A 369 -9.41 36.74 2.42
CA SER A 369 -8.56 36.01 3.37
C SER A 369 -8.81 34.51 3.35
N THR A 370 -9.81 34.04 2.59
CA THR A 370 -10.27 32.66 2.63
C THR A 370 -10.62 32.16 1.24
N PHE A 371 -10.05 31.02 0.86
CA PHE A 371 -10.29 30.33 -0.40
C PHE A 371 -10.76 28.90 -0.16
N LYS A 372 -11.43 28.32 -1.14
CA LYS A 372 -11.82 26.91 -1.18
C LYS A 372 -10.94 26.19 -2.20
N LEU A 373 -10.17 25.21 -1.75
CA LEU A 373 -9.49 24.27 -2.62
C LEU A 373 -10.43 23.10 -2.89
N ASP A 374 -10.89 22.98 -4.12
CA ASP A 374 -11.71 21.87 -4.58
C ASP A 374 -10.80 20.77 -5.14
N TRP A 375 -10.83 19.59 -4.54
CA TRP A 375 -10.10 18.40 -4.98
C TRP A 375 -11.09 17.37 -5.53
N ARG A 376 -11.16 17.21 -6.85
CA ARG A 376 -12.13 16.30 -7.50
C ARG A 376 -11.50 15.08 -8.16
N LEU A 377 -10.25 14.79 -7.85
CA LEU A 377 -9.50 13.67 -8.42
C LEU A 377 -9.89 12.34 -7.76
N PHE A 378 -11.11 11.87 -8.04
CA PHE A 378 -11.65 10.61 -7.52
C PHE A 378 -12.16 9.70 -8.64
N ASN A 379 -12.16 8.40 -8.40
CA ASN A 379 -12.80 7.37 -9.22
C ASN A 379 -13.06 6.12 -8.36
N PRO A 380 -13.60 5.01 -8.90
CA PRO A 380 -13.84 3.81 -8.10
C PRO A 380 -12.60 3.20 -7.41
N ALA A 381 -11.39 3.50 -7.89
CA ALA A 381 -10.13 3.04 -7.30
C ALA A 381 -9.51 4.07 -6.33
N VAL A 382 -9.85 5.35 -6.44
CA VAL A 382 -9.33 6.43 -5.60
C VAL A 382 -10.48 7.19 -4.96
N LEU A 383 -10.73 6.88 -3.70
CA LEU A 383 -11.83 7.44 -2.90
C LEU A 383 -11.38 8.57 -1.96
N THR A 384 -10.09 8.63 -1.67
CA THR A 384 -9.48 9.59 -0.74
C THR A 384 -8.17 10.15 -1.28
N ALA A 385 -7.80 11.34 -0.81
CA ALA A 385 -6.45 11.86 -0.93
C ALA A 385 -6.03 12.51 0.40
N ASP A 386 -4.76 12.37 0.75
CA ASP A 386 -4.20 12.89 2.00
C ASP A 386 -3.42 14.19 1.72
N LEU A 387 -3.83 15.27 2.37
CA LEU A 387 -3.29 16.61 2.15
C LEU A 387 -2.58 17.09 3.42
N LEU A 388 -1.34 17.54 3.27
CA LEU A 388 -0.60 18.24 4.30
C LEU A 388 -0.65 19.74 4.03
N ILE A 389 -1.41 20.47 4.84
CA ILE A 389 -1.54 21.92 4.75
C ILE A 389 -0.47 22.55 5.62
N ILE A 390 0.43 23.33 5.02
CA ILE A 390 1.52 24.02 5.70
C ILE A 390 1.23 25.51 5.78
N ASN A 391 1.28 26.03 7.00
CA ASN A 391 1.05 27.44 7.32
C ASN A 391 2.41 28.17 7.38
N GLY A 392 2.70 29.01 6.37
CA GLY A 392 3.94 29.78 6.31
C GLY A 392 5.15 29.00 5.78
N PRO A 393 6.32 29.67 5.61
CA PRO A 393 7.52 29.04 5.06
C PRO A 393 8.10 28.01 6.03
N ILE A 394 8.46 26.81 5.55
CA ILE A 394 8.97 25.67 6.34
C ILE A 394 10.19 26.04 7.23
N ALA A 395 10.93 27.08 6.86
CA ALA A 395 12.15 27.53 7.55
C ALA A 395 11.90 28.43 8.78
N SER A 396 10.66 28.77 9.11
CA SER A 396 10.37 29.58 10.30
C SER A 396 9.91 28.72 11.49
N ASP A 397 10.53 28.95 12.65
CA ASP A 397 10.03 28.50 13.96
C ASP A 397 8.57 28.95 14.12
N GLY A 398 7.63 28.01 13.95
CA GLY A 398 6.18 28.27 14.03
C GLY A 398 5.34 27.84 12.84
N SER A 399 5.90 27.17 11.81
CA SER A 399 5.09 26.60 10.74
C SER A 399 4.15 25.51 11.27
N GLU A 400 2.85 25.78 11.21
CA GLU A 400 1.83 24.81 11.64
C GLU A 400 1.54 23.82 10.49
N ALA A 401 1.88 22.56 10.75
CA ALA A 401 1.52 21.32 10.06
C ALA A 401 0.07 20.87 10.30
N ARG A 402 -0.83 20.74 9.30
CA ARG A 402 -2.11 20.03 9.49
C ARG A 402 -2.38 19.01 8.40
N GLU A 403 -2.60 17.76 8.80
CA GLU A 403 -3.09 16.71 7.91
C GLU A 403 -4.60 16.87 7.71
N HIS A 404 -5.06 16.70 6.48
CA HIS A 404 -6.45 16.73 6.09
C HIS A 404 -6.70 15.66 5.06
N GLN A 405 -7.81 14.93 5.18
CA GLN A 405 -8.20 13.94 4.17
C GLN A 405 -9.42 14.45 3.42
N VAL A 406 -9.29 14.54 2.09
CA VAL A 406 -10.44 14.80 1.20
C VAL A 406 -10.99 13.49 0.69
N THR A 407 -12.30 13.47 0.43
CA THR A 407 -13.01 12.29 -0.05
C THR A 407 -13.98 12.67 -1.15
N THR A 408 -14.50 11.68 -1.89
CA THR A 408 -15.57 11.91 -2.88
C THR A 408 -16.79 12.63 -2.30
N TYR A 409 -17.07 12.49 -1.00
CA TYR A 409 -18.20 13.12 -0.32
C TYR A 409 -17.87 14.47 0.32
N ASN A 410 -16.58 14.73 0.57
CA ASN A 410 -16.09 15.98 1.10
C ASN A 410 -14.81 16.39 0.35
N PRO A 411 -14.96 16.93 -0.88
CA PRO A 411 -13.84 17.21 -1.77
C PRO A 411 -13.16 18.56 -1.51
N THR A 412 -13.74 19.40 -0.65
CA THR A 412 -13.38 20.82 -0.54
C THR A 412 -12.72 21.12 0.80
N ILE A 413 -11.63 21.89 0.75
CA ILE A 413 -10.92 22.41 1.93
C ILE A 413 -11.01 23.93 1.94
N VAL A 414 -11.27 24.50 3.11
CA VAL A 414 -11.19 25.95 3.33
C VAL A 414 -9.77 26.34 3.76
N LEU A 415 -9.13 27.21 2.98
CA LEU A 415 -7.78 27.71 3.19
C LEU A 415 -7.82 29.17 3.64
N ASN A 416 -7.36 29.44 4.86
CA ASN A 416 -7.19 30.81 5.37
C ASN A 416 -5.81 31.36 4.98
N MET A 417 -5.73 32.34 4.10
CA MET A 417 -4.47 32.87 3.58
C MET A 417 -3.71 33.67 4.66
N PRO A 418 -2.38 33.55 4.73
CA PRO A 418 -1.59 34.37 5.64
C PRO A 418 -1.61 35.84 5.21
N VAL A 419 -1.73 36.75 6.16
CA VAL A 419 -1.65 38.19 5.89
C VAL A 419 -0.22 38.54 5.47
N ALA A 420 -0.07 39.29 4.38
CA ALA A 420 1.22 39.85 3.98
C ALA A 420 1.77 40.69 5.15
N ARG A 421 2.85 40.24 5.78
CA ARG A 421 3.55 41.09 6.76
C ARG A 421 4.13 42.26 5.98
N SER A 422 3.67 43.47 6.27
CA SER A 422 4.33 44.68 5.83
C SER A 422 5.79 44.60 6.27
N ARG A 423 6.71 44.49 5.30
CA ARG A 423 8.13 44.68 5.59
C ARG A 423 8.28 46.11 6.15
N PRO A 424 8.89 46.29 7.33
CA PRO A 424 9.23 47.63 7.81
C PRO A 424 10.24 48.32 6.89
#